data_AF-A0A1R4EJ25-F1
#
_entry.id   AF-A0A1R4EJ25-F1
#
_cell.length_a   1.000
_cell.length_b   1.000
_cell.length_c   1.000
_cell.angle_alpha   90.00
_cell.angle_beta   90.00
_cell.angle_gamma   90.00
#
_symmetry.space_group_name_H-M   'P 1'
#
loop_
_entity.id
_entity.type
_entity.pdbx_description
1 polymer ?
#
loop_
_entity_poly.entity_id
_entity_poly.type
_entity_poly.pdbx_seq_one_letter_code
_entity_poly.pdbx_strand_id
1 'polypeptide(L)'
;MENKLTAHSTITSEDMFAINNILNDYRNLSNAIEVILGMPEDIGIANNLYNHEQCSELQRKNNLVFLEDAKATSVQYIQQSFSFDTDYFLKDIDKFSNGYNESGFAGNKDEYALNKYIGELFNIIAINLNEILSNSSEFNHILSKYPSSEAQRLSLKFLEVFRLYAFKELSFIAYHIKSFNIALMYHDYAMQLYFSSSKSIFYDSADYFRKISSIQGVKAAKARWSDQRKYRQQKKKEYLKIKKDQGFKKNTDAANYIIENTNSEEELNYDYVYRLLCEATNGNFD
;
A
#
# COMPACT_ATOMS: atom_id res chain seq x y z
N MET A 1 -9.45 -44.14 2.94
CA MET A 1 -9.16 -43.64 1.59
C MET A 1 -8.57 -42.26 1.75
N GLU A 2 -7.39 -42.08 1.17
CA GLU A 2 -6.38 -41.11 1.58
C GLU A 2 -6.70 -39.66 1.22
N ASN A 3 -6.20 -38.78 2.09
CA ASN A 3 -6.03 -37.34 1.87
C ASN A 3 -5.38 -37.08 0.51
N LYS A 4 -6.06 -36.32 -0.35
CA LYS A 4 -5.40 -35.65 -1.48
C LYS A 4 -5.05 -34.23 -1.05
N LEU A 5 -3.74 -34.01 -1.08
CA LEU A 5 -3.03 -32.80 -0.70
C LEU A 5 -3.49 -31.56 -1.47
N THR A 6 -3.57 -30.47 -0.70
CA THR A 6 -3.53 -29.06 -1.09
C THR A 6 -2.37 -28.76 -2.04
N ALA A 7 -2.68 -28.31 -3.25
CA ALA A 7 -1.69 -27.65 -4.11
C ALA A 7 -1.59 -26.17 -3.71
N HIS A 8 -0.76 -25.87 -2.73
CA HIS A 8 -0.10 -24.57 -2.67
C HIS A 8 0.93 -24.56 -3.80
N SER A 9 0.72 -23.73 -4.84
CA SER A 9 1.77 -23.45 -5.82
C SER A 9 2.89 -22.68 -5.11
N THR A 10 3.80 -23.45 -4.52
CA THR A 10 4.96 -22.92 -3.82
C THR A 10 6.00 -22.62 -4.88
N ILE A 11 6.18 -21.35 -5.23
CA ILE A 11 7.30 -20.89 -6.05
C ILE A 11 8.57 -21.47 -5.46
N THR A 12 9.35 -22.22 -6.23
CA THR A 12 10.50 -22.93 -5.68
C THR A 12 11.66 -21.97 -5.43
N SER A 13 12.56 -22.34 -4.52
CA SER A 13 13.78 -21.57 -4.23
C SER A 13 14.72 -21.45 -5.42
N GLU A 14 14.66 -22.40 -6.36
CA GLU A 14 15.48 -22.42 -7.58
C GLU A 14 14.93 -21.45 -8.63
N ASP A 15 13.59 -21.37 -8.77
CA ASP A 15 12.92 -20.34 -9.59
C ASP A 15 13.23 -18.94 -9.05
N MET A 16 13.20 -18.76 -7.72
CA MET A 16 13.58 -17.51 -7.07
C MET A 16 15.06 -17.14 -7.28
N PHE A 17 15.97 -18.11 -7.35
CA PHE A 17 17.41 -17.87 -7.50
C PHE A 17 17.78 -17.40 -8.91
N ALA A 18 17.21 -18.01 -9.95
CA ALA A 18 17.40 -17.58 -11.33
C ALA A 18 16.88 -16.16 -11.57
N ILE A 19 15.75 -15.80 -10.94
CA ILE A 19 15.15 -14.47 -11.07
C ILE A 19 15.82 -13.42 -10.15
N ASN A 20 16.47 -13.83 -9.06
CA ASN A 20 17.19 -12.91 -8.16
C ASN A 20 18.48 -12.34 -8.76
N ASN A 21 19.14 -13.06 -9.68
CA ASN A 21 20.32 -12.53 -10.38
C ASN A 21 19.97 -11.40 -11.37
N ILE A 22 18.70 -11.28 -11.78
CA ILE A 22 18.21 -10.24 -12.70
C ILE A 22 17.84 -8.93 -11.97
N LEU A 23 17.62 -8.95 -10.65
CA LEU A 23 16.89 -7.90 -9.91
C LEU A 23 17.65 -7.18 -8.79
N ASN A 24 18.99 -7.31 -8.71
CA ASN A 24 19.76 -6.71 -7.61
C ASN A 24 19.74 -5.16 -7.51
N ASP A 25 19.10 -4.45 -8.46
CA ASP A 25 18.99 -2.97 -8.44
C ASP A 25 17.65 -2.38 -7.94
N TYR A 26 16.63 -3.17 -7.58
CA TYR A 26 15.27 -2.65 -7.34
C TYR A 26 14.65 -2.82 -5.93
N ARG A 27 15.45 -3.03 -4.88
CA ARG A 27 14.93 -3.22 -3.50
C ARG A 27 14.06 -2.07 -2.96
N ASN A 28 14.34 -0.82 -3.32
CA ASN A 28 13.55 0.33 -2.87
C ASN A 28 12.28 0.57 -3.69
N LEU A 29 12.27 0.16 -4.96
CA LEU A 29 11.10 0.30 -5.85
C LEU A 29 10.05 -0.77 -5.53
N SER A 30 10.49 -1.99 -5.21
CA SER A 30 9.61 -3.11 -4.83
C SER A 30 8.71 -2.75 -3.65
N ASN A 31 9.27 -2.18 -2.58
CA ASN A 31 8.51 -1.77 -1.39
C ASN A 31 7.50 -0.66 -1.69
N ALA A 32 7.83 0.28 -2.57
CA ALA A 32 6.92 1.37 -2.95
C ALA A 32 5.74 0.85 -3.77
N ILE A 33 5.98 -0.06 -4.71
CA ILE A 33 4.94 -0.69 -5.52
C ILE A 33 3.98 -1.46 -4.61
N GLU A 34 4.49 -2.35 -3.76
CA GLU A 34 3.65 -3.18 -2.87
C GLU A 34 2.71 -2.34 -1.98
N VAL A 35 3.22 -1.25 -1.41
CA VAL A 35 2.38 -0.34 -0.61
C VAL A 35 1.32 0.37 -1.47
N ILE A 36 1.64 0.71 -2.72
CA ILE A 36 0.67 1.32 -3.63
C ILE A 36 -0.42 0.31 -4.01
N LEU A 37 -0.06 -0.95 -4.30
CA LEU A 37 -1.03 -2.01 -4.60
C LEU A 37 -1.98 -2.28 -3.42
N GLY A 38 -1.52 -2.02 -2.19
CA GLY A 38 -2.36 -2.06 -0.98
C GLY A 38 -3.50 -1.05 -0.95
N MET A 39 -3.46 0.00 -1.76
CA MET A 39 -4.48 1.04 -1.83
C MET A 39 -5.63 0.67 -2.79
N PRO A 40 -6.86 1.18 -2.54
CA PRO A 40 -7.29 1.89 -1.33
C PRO A 40 -7.44 0.94 -0.13
N GLU A 41 -7.19 1.42 1.09
CA GLU A 41 -7.43 0.66 2.32
C GLU A 41 -8.94 0.49 2.58
N ASP A 42 -9.33 -0.57 3.31
CA ASP A 42 -10.73 -0.91 3.58
C ASP A 42 -11.50 0.25 4.24
N ILE A 43 -10.84 1.02 5.12
CA ILE A 43 -11.43 2.23 5.72
C ILE A 43 -11.67 3.35 4.69
N GLY A 44 -10.78 3.49 3.71
CA GLY A 44 -10.95 4.42 2.59
C GLY A 44 -12.13 4.01 1.70
N ILE A 45 -12.25 2.72 1.40
CA ILE A 45 -13.39 2.15 0.68
C ILE A 45 -14.70 2.41 1.44
N ALA A 46 -14.71 2.15 2.75
CA ALA A 46 -15.89 2.38 3.59
C ALA A 46 -16.32 3.86 3.59
N ASN A 47 -15.36 4.78 3.74
CA ASN A 47 -15.63 6.22 3.72
C ASN A 47 -16.20 6.67 2.37
N ASN A 48 -15.63 6.20 1.27
CA ASN A 48 -16.00 6.64 -0.08
C ASN A 48 -17.32 5.99 -0.57
N LEU A 49 -17.46 4.67 -0.43
CA LEU A 49 -18.61 3.94 -0.99
C LEU A 49 -19.84 3.92 -0.08
N TYR A 50 -19.64 4.02 1.23
CA TYR A 50 -20.70 3.84 2.21
C TYR A 50 -20.90 5.04 3.15
N ASN A 51 -20.25 6.19 2.89
CA ASN A 51 -20.31 7.38 3.74
C ASN A 51 -20.09 7.01 5.23
N HIS A 52 -19.09 6.16 5.49
CA HIS A 52 -18.90 5.51 6.79
C HIS A 52 -18.87 6.51 7.96
N GLU A 53 -18.26 7.69 7.80
CA GLU A 53 -18.22 8.71 8.87
C GLU A 53 -19.60 9.24 9.27
N GLN A 54 -20.57 9.24 8.36
CA GLN A 54 -21.94 9.73 8.58
C GLN A 54 -22.89 8.63 9.07
N CYS A 55 -22.44 7.38 9.06
CA CYS A 55 -23.25 6.23 9.47
C CYS A 55 -23.36 6.14 11.01
N SER A 56 -24.41 5.45 11.49
CA SER A 56 -24.50 5.05 12.91
C SER A 56 -23.36 4.07 13.28
N GLU A 57 -23.10 3.88 14.57
CA GLU A 57 -22.07 2.95 15.04
C GLU A 57 -22.28 1.52 14.52
N LEU A 58 -23.52 1.04 14.56
CA LEU A 58 -23.87 -0.29 14.04
C LEU A 58 -23.59 -0.38 12.52
N GLN A 59 -23.98 0.62 11.75
CA GLN A 59 -23.74 0.65 10.30
C GLN A 59 -22.25 0.75 9.96
N ARG A 60 -21.46 1.49 10.76
CA ARG A 60 -19.99 1.54 10.61
C ARG A 60 -19.36 0.17 10.81
N LYS A 61 -19.78 -0.55 11.86
CA LYS A 61 -19.35 -1.93 12.09
C LYS A 61 -19.75 -2.84 10.93
N ASN A 62 -21.00 -2.74 10.48
CA ASN A 62 -21.50 -3.55 9.37
C ASN A 62 -20.75 -3.27 8.07
N ASN A 63 -20.41 -2.02 7.76
CA ASN A 63 -19.62 -1.65 6.59
C ASN A 63 -18.28 -2.40 6.58
N LEU A 64 -17.55 -2.40 7.70
CA LEU A 64 -16.24 -3.06 7.77
C LEU A 64 -16.34 -4.57 7.67
N VAL A 65 -17.29 -5.20 8.38
CA VAL A 65 -17.52 -6.66 8.31
C VAL A 65 -17.93 -7.06 6.90
N PHE A 66 -18.80 -6.28 6.25
CA PHE A 66 -19.22 -6.53 4.87
C PHE A 66 -18.03 -6.45 3.90
N LEU A 67 -17.18 -5.44 4.06
CA LEU A 67 -15.98 -5.27 3.24
C LEU A 67 -14.99 -6.42 3.43
N GLU A 68 -14.84 -6.92 4.65
CA GLU A 68 -14.01 -8.08 4.96
C GLU A 68 -14.54 -9.35 4.29
N ASP A 69 -15.85 -9.62 4.40
CA ASP A 69 -16.51 -10.75 3.73
C ASP A 69 -16.40 -10.66 2.20
N ALA A 70 -16.63 -9.47 1.63
CA ALA A 70 -16.50 -9.23 0.20
C ALA A 70 -15.06 -9.46 -0.27
N LYS A 71 -14.07 -8.93 0.46
CA LYS A 71 -12.65 -9.13 0.19
C LYS A 71 -12.27 -10.61 0.20
N ALA A 72 -12.63 -11.33 1.27
CA ALA A 72 -12.33 -12.76 1.39
C ALA A 72 -12.93 -13.55 0.22
N THR A 73 -14.17 -13.26 -0.15
CA THR A 73 -14.86 -13.92 -1.25
C THR A 73 -14.24 -13.59 -2.61
N SER A 74 -13.88 -12.33 -2.85
CA SER A 74 -13.19 -11.92 -4.08
C SER A 74 -11.81 -12.59 -4.20
N VAL A 75 -11.04 -12.62 -3.11
CA VAL A 75 -9.73 -13.28 -3.06
C VAL A 75 -9.87 -14.77 -3.37
N GLN A 76 -10.83 -15.45 -2.74
CA GLN A 76 -11.10 -16.85 -2.99
C GLN A 76 -11.47 -17.11 -4.46
N TYR A 77 -12.35 -16.29 -5.05
CA TYR A 77 -12.72 -16.41 -6.45
C TYR A 77 -11.50 -16.30 -7.38
N ILE A 78 -10.64 -15.29 -7.16
CA ILE A 78 -9.46 -15.09 -7.98
C ILE A 78 -8.47 -16.25 -7.81
N GLN A 79 -8.23 -16.72 -6.59
CA GLN A 79 -7.34 -17.84 -6.32
C GLN A 79 -7.82 -19.15 -6.93
N GLN A 80 -9.13 -19.37 -7.02
CA GLN A 80 -9.70 -20.55 -7.68
C GLN A 80 -9.67 -20.44 -9.21
N SER A 81 -9.74 -19.21 -9.74
CA SER A 81 -9.80 -18.94 -11.18
C SER A 81 -8.41 -18.81 -11.81
N PHE A 82 -7.40 -18.42 -11.03
CA PHE A 82 -6.04 -18.23 -11.51
C PHE A 82 -5.21 -19.50 -11.39
N SER A 83 -4.62 -19.92 -12.50
CA SER A 83 -3.60 -20.97 -12.54
C SER A 83 -2.50 -20.54 -13.50
N PHE A 84 -1.25 -20.51 -13.02
CA PHE A 84 -0.09 -20.27 -13.86
C PHE A 84 0.46 -21.60 -14.37
N ASP A 85 0.46 -21.77 -15.70
CA ASP A 85 1.03 -22.96 -16.34
C ASP A 85 2.43 -22.61 -16.88
N THR A 86 3.45 -22.93 -16.07
CA THR A 86 4.85 -22.65 -16.40
C THR A 86 5.29 -23.40 -17.66
N ASP A 87 4.89 -24.66 -17.81
CA ASP A 87 5.32 -25.51 -18.94
C ASP A 87 4.72 -24.99 -20.24
N TYR A 88 3.44 -24.60 -20.22
CA TYR A 88 2.79 -23.96 -21.35
C TYR A 88 3.44 -22.63 -21.69
N PHE A 89 3.69 -21.76 -20.69
CA PHE A 89 4.31 -20.47 -20.91
C PHE A 89 5.70 -20.59 -21.54
N LEU A 90 6.57 -21.46 -21.00
CA LEU A 90 7.92 -21.65 -21.50
C LEU A 90 7.94 -22.28 -22.90
N LYS A 91 7.05 -23.23 -23.17
CA LYS A 91 6.93 -23.86 -24.49
C LYS A 91 6.48 -22.87 -25.58
N ASP A 92 5.63 -21.91 -25.21
CA ASP A 92 5.04 -20.95 -26.12
C ASP A 92 5.61 -19.51 -25.96
N ILE A 93 6.80 -19.35 -25.38
CA ILE A 93 7.38 -18.03 -25.08
C ILE A 93 7.54 -17.15 -26.32
N ASP A 94 7.87 -17.72 -27.48
CA ASP A 94 8.00 -16.96 -28.74
C ASP A 94 6.64 -16.44 -29.24
N LYS A 95 5.55 -17.19 -29.03
CA LYS A 95 4.18 -16.72 -29.33
C LYS A 95 3.85 -15.50 -28.48
N PHE A 96 4.19 -15.54 -27.19
CA PHE A 96 3.93 -14.42 -26.28
C PHE A 96 4.87 -13.24 -26.51
N SER A 97 6.07 -13.50 -27.00
CA SER A 97 7.02 -12.46 -27.38
C SER A 97 6.68 -11.75 -28.69
N ASN A 98 5.74 -12.29 -29.47
CA ASN A 98 5.36 -11.71 -30.76
C ASN A 98 4.81 -10.29 -30.58
N GLY A 99 5.39 -9.33 -31.31
CA GLY A 99 5.10 -7.90 -31.21
C GLY A 99 6.07 -7.12 -30.30
N TYR A 100 7.06 -7.79 -29.69
CA TYR A 100 8.11 -7.12 -28.94
C TYR A 100 8.92 -6.17 -29.82
N ASN A 101 9.09 -4.94 -29.34
CA ASN A 101 9.94 -3.93 -29.95
C ASN A 101 10.64 -3.14 -28.84
N GLU A 102 11.98 -3.18 -28.83
CA GLU A 102 12.83 -2.48 -27.86
C GLU A 102 12.56 -0.96 -27.80
N SER A 103 12.12 -0.35 -28.91
CA SER A 103 11.78 1.07 -28.94
C SER A 103 10.41 1.39 -28.32
N GLY A 104 9.55 0.39 -28.16
CA GLY A 104 8.15 0.54 -27.71
C GLY A 104 7.87 -0.04 -26.32
N PHE A 105 8.80 -0.79 -25.73
CA PHE A 105 8.64 -1.43 -24.44
C PHE A 105 9.92 -1.29 -23.60
N ALA A 106 9.79 -0.72 -22.39
CA ALA A 106 10.92 -0.41 -21.52
C ALA A 106 11.53 -1.63 -20.78
N GLY A 107 11.11 -2.84 -21.12
CA GLY A 107 11.59 -4.10 -20.54
C GLY A 107 12.17 -5.06 -21.58
N ASN A 108 12.64 -6.22 -21.14
CA ASN A 108 13.19 -7.23 -22.05
C ASN A 108 12.08 -8.08 -22.72
N LYS A 109 12.47 -8.88 -23.72
CA LYS A 109 11.55 -9.72 -24.51
C LYS A 109 10.77 -10.72 -23.64
N ASP A 110 11.41 -11.30 -22.64
CA ASP A 110 10.80 -12.30 -21.74
C ASP A 110 9.81 -11.65 -20.77
N GLU A 111 10.13 -10.46 -20.25
CA GLU A 111 9.22 -9.64 -19.47
C GLU A 111 7.98 -9.24 -20.28
N TYR A 112 8.17 -8.87 -21.56
CA TYR A 112 7.05 -8.59 -22.46
C TYR A 112 6.16 -9.83 -22.64
N ALA A 113 6.76 -10.99 -22.90
CA ALA A 113 6.05 -12.25 -23.06
C ALA A 113 5.25 -12.62 -21.79
N LEU A 114 5.87 -12.51 -20.61
CA LEU A 114 5.23 -12.75 -19.33
C LEU A 114 4.03 -11.83 -19.11
N ASN A 115 4.20 -10.51 -19.32
CA ASN A 115 3.09 -9.57 -19.17
C ASN A 115 1.96 -9.85 -20.15
N LYS A 116 2.26 -10.28 -21.38
CA LYS A 116 1.24 -10.66 -22.36
C LYS A 116 0.47 -11.90 -21.91
N TYR A 117 1.17 -12.95 -21.49
CA TYR A 117 0.55 -14.19 -21.01
C TYR A 117 -0.34 -13.96 -19.78
N ILE A 118 0.17 -13.24 -18.77
CA ILE A 118 -0.62 -12.89 -17.58
C ILE A 118 -1.80 -11.99 -17.92
N GLY A 119 -1.62 -11.02 -18.83
CA GLY A 119 -2.69 -10.18 -19.34
C GLY A 119 -3.82 -10.98 -19.96
N GLU A 120 -3.51 -11.99 -20.78
CA GLU A 120 -4.49 -12.90 -21.39
C GLU A 120 -5.26 -13.70 -20.32
N LEU A 121 -4.56 -14.30 -19.35
CA LEU A 121 -5.19 -15.05 -18.26
C LEU A 121 -6.11 -14.16 -17.42
N PHE A 122 -5.64 -12.99 -17.00
CA PHE A 122 -6.42 -12.10 -16.16
C PHE A 122 -7.63 -11.53 -16.90
N ASN A 123 -7.53 -11.28 -18.21
CA ASN A 123 -8.67 -10.84 -19.00
C ASN A 123 -9.80 -11.89 -19.01
N ILE A 124 -9.46 -13.18 -19.12
CA ILE A 124 -10.45 -14.26 -19.01
C ILE A 124 -11.11 -14.26 -17.63
N ILE A 125 -10.32 -14.13 -16.55
CA ILE A 125 -10.84 -14.07 -15.18
C ILE A 125 -11.79 -12.87 -15.00
N ALA A 126 -11.43 -11.70 -15.55
CA ALA A 126 -12.22 -10.48 -15.46
C ALA A 126 -13.52 -10.55 -16.27
N ILE A 127 -13.52 -11.24 -17.42
CA ILE A 127 -14.74 -11.49 -18.21
C ILE A 127 -15.69 -12.41 -17.43
N ASN A 128 -15.18 -13.54 -16.94
CA ASN A 128 -15.98 -14.50 -16.17
C ASN A 128 -16.55 -13.88 -14.89
N LEU A 129 -15.78 -12.99 -14.26
CA LEU A 129 -16.21 -12.25 -13.07
C LEU A 129 -17.49 -11.43 -13.37
N ASN A 130 -17.59 -10.82 -14.55
CA ASN A 130 -18.78 -10.03 -14.92
C ASN A 130 -20.01 -10.91 -15.10
N GLU A 131 -19.85 -12.12 -15.63
CA GLU A 131 -20.95 -13.08 -15.79
C GLU A 131 -21.45 -13.57 -14.43
N ILE A 132 -20.54 -13.94 -13.54
CA ILE A 132 -20.83 -14.38 -12.18
C ILE A 132 -21.52 -13.28 -11.36
N LEU A 133 -20.98 -12.06 -11.41
CA LEU A 133 -21.57 -10.91 -10.72
C LEU A 133 -22.97 -10.55 -11.23
N SER A 134 -23.27 -10.82 -12.50
CA SER A 134 -24.61 -10.63 -13.07
C SER A 134 -25.62 -11.67 -12.56
N ASN A 135 -25.15 -12.81 -12.07
CA ASN A 135 -25.93 -13.90 -11.49
C ASN A 135 -25.90 -13.88 -9.96
N SER A 136 -26.26 -12.73 -9.36
CA SER A 136 -26.18 -12.31 -7.94
C SER A 136 -26.41 -13.36 -6.82
N SER A 137 -26.97 -14.51 -7.15
CA SER A 137 -27.20 -15.65 -6.26
C SER A 137 -25.96 -16.17 -5.51
N GLU A 138 -24.78 -16.20 -6.14
CA GLU A 138 -23.56 -16.76 -5.52
C GLU A 138 -23.09 -15.95 -4.31
N PHE A 139 -23.42 -14.65 -4.28
CA PHE A 139 -23.00 -13.73 -3.22
C PHE A 139 -24.09 -13.40 -2.20
N ASN A 140 -25.27 -14.01 -2.35
CA ASN A 140 -26.38 -13.82 -1.41
C ASN A 140 -26.01 -14.20 0.02
N HIS A 141 -25.05 -15.13 0.20
CA HIS A 141 -24.59 -15.53 1.51
C HIS A 141 -23.94 -14.37 2.31
N ILE A 142 -23.28 -13.42 1.64
CA ILE A 142 -22.69 -12.23 2.27
C ILE A 142 -23.80 -11.32 2.80
N LEU A 143 -24.78 -11.01 1.96
CA LEU A 143 -25.88 -10.10 2.31
C LEU A 143 -26.89 -10.73 3.28
N SER A 144 -27.03 -12.06 3.29
CA SER A 144 -27.97 -12.79 4.16
C SER A 144 -27.71 -12.65 5.66
N LYS A 145 -26.50 -12.21 6.04
CA LYS A 145 -26.10 -11.98 7.43
C LYS A 145 -26.74 -10.73 8.04
N TYR A 146 -27.33 -9.86 7.21
CA TYR A 146 -27.83 -8.55 7.62
C TYR A 146 -29.36 -8.49 7.56
N PRO A 147 -29.99 -7.66 8.41
CA PRO A 147 -31.41 -7.32 8.28
C PRO A 147 -31.70 -6.73 6.89
N SER A 148 -32.90 -6.95 6.35
CA SER A 148 -33.23 -6.62 4.95
C SER A 148 -32.91 -5.17 4.54
N SER A 149 -33.16 -4.19 5.41
CA SER A 149 -32.86 -2.78 5.13
C SER A 149 -31.35 -2.51 5.04
N GLU A 150 -30.56 -3.19 5.85
CA GLU A 150 -29.10 -3.08 5.84
C GLU A 150 -28.50 -3.85 4.67
N ALA A 151 -29.01 -5.05 4.38
CA ALA A 151 -28.63 -5.82 3.20
C ALA A 151 -28.87 -5.01 1.92
N GLN A 152 -30.04 -4.36 1.81
CA GLN A 152 -30.35 -3.49 0.67
C GLN A 152 -29.40 -2.29 0.56
N ARG A 153 -29.03 -1.66 1.69
CA ARG A 153 -28.07 -0.55 1.68
C ARG A 153 -26.69 -0.99 1.19
N LEU A 154 -26.20 -2.13 1.69
CA LEU A 154 -24.90 -2.69 1.33
C LEU A 154 -24.86 -3.17 -0.12
N SER A 155 -25.97 -3.74 -0.62
CA SER A 155 -26.07 -4.29 -1.97
C SER A 155 -25.93 -3.24 -3.08
N LEU A 156 -26.26 -1.96 -2.80
CA LEU A 156 -26.16 -0.87 -3.77
C LEU A 156 -24.76 -0.68 -4.37
N LYS A 157 -23.72 -1.09 -3.64
CA LYS A 157 -22.31 -0.97 -4.04
C LYS A 157 -21.57 -2.31 -4.05
N PHE A 158 -22.30 -3.41 -3.92
CA PHE A 158 -21.72 -4.74 -3.80
C PHE A 158 -20.86 -5.09 -5.03
N LEU A 159 -21.37 -4.81 -6.25
CA LEU A 159 -20.66 -5.12 -7.49
C LEU A 159 -19.35 -4.33 -7.62
N GLU A 160 -19.37 -3.04 -7.30
CA GLU A 160 -18.17 -2.20 -7.34
C GLU A 160 -17.15 -2.62 -6.30
N VAL A 161 -17.59 -2.92 -5.06
CA VAL A 161 -16.71 -3.42 -3.99
C VAL A 161 -16.06 -4.73 -4.39
N PHE A 162 -16.83 -5.66 -4.94
CA PHE A 162 -16.31 -6.97 -5.32
C PHE A 162 -15.28 -6.86 -6.45
N ARG A 163 -15.59 -6.09 -7.51
CA ARG A 163 -14.63 -5.83 -8.60
C ARG A 163 -13.37 -5.15 -8.11
N LEU A 164 -13.50 -4.18 -7.19
CA LEU A 164 -12.37 -3.50 -6.61
C LEU A 164 -11.43 -4.50 -5.92
N TYR A 165 -11.94 -5.36 -5.03
CA TYR A 165 -11.09 -6.36 -4.37
C TYR A 165 -10.54 -7.42 -5.33
N ALA A 166 -11.33 -7.86 -6.32
CA ALA A 166 -10.85 -8.77 -7.35
C ALA A 166 -9.67 -8.19 -8.14
N PHE A 167 -9.75 -6.92 -8.56
CA PHE A 167 -8.67 -6.26 -9.29
C PHE A 167 -7.46 -5.96 -8.40
N LYS A 168 -7.66 -5.66 -7.11
CA LYS A 168 -6.56 -5.61 -6.14
C LYS A 168 -5.83 -6.95 -6.03
N GLU A 169 -6.56 -8.06 -5.92
CA GLU A 169 -5.95 -9.39 -5.83
C GLU A 169 -5.19 -9.76 -7.10
N LEU A 170 -5.77 -9.51 -8.28
CA LEU A 170 -5.07 -9.69 -9.56
C LEU A 170 -3.77 -8.86 -9.60
N SER A 171 -3.84 -7.60 -9.17
CA SER A 171 -2.67 -6.74 -9.07
C SER A 171 -1.57 -7.32 -8.17
N PHE A 172 -1.94 -7.83 -6.99
CA PHE A 172 -1.00 -8.49 -6.07
C PHE A 172 -0.40 -9.76 -6.67
N ILE A 173 -1.22 -10.62 -7.28
CA ILE A 173 -0.73 -11.84 -7.95
C ILE A 173 0.27 -11.47 -9.04
N ALA A 174 -0.06 -10.51 -9.91
CA ALA A 174 0.84 -10.04 -10.96
C ALA A 174 2.16 -9.48 -10.41
N TYR A 175 2.12 -8.75 -9.30
CA TYR A 175 3.32 -8.27 -8.63
C TYR A 175 4.20 -9.41 -8.11
N HIS A 176 3.60 -10.42 -7.47
CA HIS A 176 4.35 -11.57 -6.94
C HIS A 176 4.99 -12.44 -8.03
N ILE A 177 4.35 -12.54 -9.20
CA ILE A 177 4.93 -13.21 -10.38
C ILE A 177 5.78 -12.26 -11.25
N LYS A 178 6.03 -11.02 -10.80
CA LYS A 178 6.90 -10.02 -11.44
C LYS A 178 6.40 -9.50 -12.79
N SER A 179 5.10 -9.63 -13.06
CA SER A 179 4.41 -9.02 -14.18
C SER A 179 4.00 -7.57 -13.84
N PHE A 180 4.98 -6.69 -13.61
CA PHE A 180 4.74 -5.35 -13.03
C PHE A 180 3.79 -4.46 -13.85
N ASN A 181 3.83 -4.52 -15.19
CA ASN A 181 2.93 -3.71 -16.01
C ASN A 181 1.47 -4.15 -15.82
N ILE A 182 1.24 -5.47 -15.75
CA ILE A 182 -0.10 -5.99 -15.44
C ILE A 182 -0.50 -5.67 -14.01
N ALA A 183 0.42 -5.74 -13.04
CA ALA A 183 0.15 -5.37 -11.66
C ALA A 183 -0.35 -3.91 -11.56
N LEU A 184 0.35 -2.97 -12.21
CA LEU A 184 -0.01 -1.56 -12.23
C LEU A 184 -1.31 -1.32 -13.02
N MET A 185 -1.53 -2.01 -14.13
CA MET A 185 -2.77 -1.89 -14.92
C MET A 185 -4.01 -2.30 -14.12
N TYR A 186 -3.97 -3.44 -13.43
CA TYR A 186 -5.09 -3.89 -12.60
C TYR A 186 -5.26 -3.05 -11.32
N HIS A 187 -4.17 -2.49 -10.79
CA HIS A 187 -4.26 -1.47 -9.75
C HIS A 187 -4.99 -0.23 -10.25
N ASP A 188 -4.66 0.27 -11.44
CA ASP A 188 -5.35 1.40 -12.05
C ASP A 188 -6.85 1.12 -12.23
N TYR A 189 -7.23 -0.09 -12.64
CA TYR A 189 -8.65 -0.48 -12.69
C TYR A 189 -9.32 -0.44 -11.30
N ALA A 190 -8.66 -0.94 -10.25
CA ALA A 190 -9.17 -0.86 -8.88
C ALA A 190 -9.32 0.60 -8.41
N MET A 191 -8.33 1.45 -8.69
CA MET A 191 -8.36 2.87 -8.33
C MET A 191 -9.42 3.64 -9.11
N GLN A 192 -9.64 3.33 -10.39
CA GLN A 192 -10.74 3.92 -11.16
C GLN A 192 -12.10 3.57 -10.57
N LEU A 193 -12.33 2.33 -10.15
CA LEU A 193 -13.56 1.94 -9.44
C LEU A 193 -13.72 2.70 -8.13
N TYR A 194 -12.63 2.83 -7.36
CA TYR A 194 -12.61 3.60 -6.12
C TYR A 194 -12.90 5.09 -6.33
N PHE A 195 -12.34 5.73 -7.36
CA PHE A 195 -12.52 7.17 -7.56
C PHE A 195 -13.78 7.53 -8.34
N SER A 196 -14.25 6.68 -9.26
CA SER A 196 -15.48 6.91 -10.02
C SER A 196 -16.75 6.93 -9.17
N SER A 197 -16.73 6.32 -7.97
CA SER A 197 -17.81 6.43 -7.00
C SER A 197 -17.88 7.79 -6.30
N SER A 198 -16.79 8.56 -6.32
CA SER A 198 -16.72 9.91 -5.77
C SER A 198 -16.88 10.93 -6.89
N LYS A 199 -17.96 11.72 -6.89
CA LYS A 199 -18.26 12.70 -7.96
C LYS A 199 -17.20 13.82 -8.13
N SER A 200 -16.15 13.85 -7.32
CA SER A 200 -15.20 14.96 -7.20
C SER A 200 -13.73 14.58 -7.36
N ILE A 201 -13.39 13.33 -7.69
CA ILE A 201 -11.98 12.90 -7.74
C ILE A 201 -11.59 12.41 -9.13
N PHE A 202 -10.67 13.15 -9.76
CA PHE A 202 -9.99 12.74 -10.99
C PHE A 202 -8.81 11.84 -10.63
N TYR A 203 -8.77 10.64 -11.22
CA TYR A 203 -7.63 9.71 -11.09
C TYR A 203 -6.69 9.88 -12.28
N ASP A 204 -5.46 10.31 -12.00
CA ASP A 204 -4.33 10.23 -12.91
C ASP A 204 -3.28 9.33 -12.24
N SER A 205 -2.92 8.22 -12.88
CA SER A 205 -2.02 7.24 -12.27
C SER A 205 -0.66 7.86 -11.98
N ALA A 206 -0.05 8.59 -12.92
CA ALA A 206 1.27 9.20 -12.74
C ALA A 206 1.31 10.21 -11.58
N ASP A 207 0.28 11.05 -11.44
CA ASP A 207 0.15 12.00 -10.32
C ASP A 207 -0.13 11.27 -9.00
N TYR A 208 -0.95 10.21 -9.02
CA TYR A 208 -1.23 9.38 -7.85
C TYR A 208 0.03 8.67 -7.34
N PHE A 209 0.75 7.97 -8.21
CA PHE A 209 2.03 7.31 -7.89
C PHE A 209 3.03 8.30 -7.29
N ARG A 210 3.14 9.51 -7.87
CA ARG A 210 4.01 10.58 -7.37
C ARG A 210 3.59 11.07 -5.99
N LYS A 211 2.28 11.27 -5.75
CA LYS A 211 1.72 11.69 -4.46
C LYS A 211 1.96 10.63 -3.38
N ILE A 212 1.67 9.36 -3.65
CA ILE A 212 1.86 8.29 -2.68
C ILE A 212 3.35 8.10 -2.36
N SER A 213 4.21 8.08 -3.38
CA SER A 213 5.67 8.00 -3.19
C SER A 213 6.21 9.17 -2.38
N SER A 214 5.71 10.38 -2.62
CA SER A 214 6.06 11.58 -1.84
C SER A 214 5.61 11.46 -0.37
N ILE A 215 4.36 11.04 -0.12
CA ILE A 215 3.83 10.82 1.24
C ILE A 215 4.66 9.78 1.99
N GLN A 216 5.04 8.68 1.32
CA GLN A 216 5.91 7.66 1.90
C GLN A 216 7.32 8.19 2.19
N GLY A 217 7.91 8.94 1.27
CA GLY A 217 9.21 9.61 1.48
C GLY A 217 9.16 10.54 2.70
N VAL A 218 8.08 11.30 2.86
CA VAL A 218 7.84 12.14 4.04
C VAL A 218 7.67 11.30 5.31
N LYS A 219 6.91 10.19 5.27
CA LYS A 219 6.75 9.28 6.42
C LYS A 219 8.08 8.64 6.83
N ALA A 220 8.86 8.13 5.87
CA ALA A 220 10.17 7.52 6.11
C ALA A 220 11.18 8.55 6.64
N ALA A 221 11.19 9.78 6.09
CA ALA A 221 11.98 10.87 6.65
C ALA A 221 11.55 11.17 8.09
N LYS A 222 10.25 11.37 8.35
CA LYS A 222 9.74 11.62 9.72
C LYS A 222 10.14 10.51 10.70
N ALA A 223 10.08 9.24 10.29
CA ALA A 223 10.50 8.11 11.11
C ALA A 223 12.01 8.15 11.41
N ARG A 224 12.84 8.37 10.38
CA ARG A 224 14.31 8.46 10.50
C ARG A 224 14.76 9.60 11.42
N TRP A 225 14.04 10.72 11.40
CA TRP A 225 14.34 11.88 12.25
C TRP A 225 13.61 11.85 13.60
N SER A 226 12.80 10.83 13.90
CA SER A 226 11.94 10.80 15.08
C SER A 226 12.74 10.72 16.39
N ASP A 227 13.77 9.88 16.44
CA ASP A 227 14.61 9.73 17.63
C ASP A 227 15.48 10.97 17.87
N GLN A 228 16.01 11.56 16.79
CA GLN A 228 16.76 12.81 16.89
C GLN A 228 15.86 13.99 17.29
N ARG A 229 14.60 13.98 16.88
CA ARG A 229 13.60 14.98 17.30
C ARG A 229 13.24 14.82 18.78
N LYS A 230 13.02 13.59 19.25
CA LYS A 230 12.81 13.30 20.68
C LYS A 230 14.02 13.70 21.51
N TYR A 231 15.23 13.39 21.05
CA TYR A 231 16.48 13.82 21.69
C TYR A 231 16.57 15.34 21.80
N ARG A 232 16.33 16.08 20.70
CA ARG A 232 16.30 17.55 20.69
C ARG A 232 15.24 18.10 21.64
N GLN A 233 14.04 17.52 21.66
CA GLN A 233 12.97 17.88 22.59
C GLN A 233 13.39 17.73 24.05
N GLN A 234 14.04 16.61 24.38
CA GLN A 234 14.54 16.34 25.71
C GLN A 234 15.64 17.34 26.10
N LYS A 235 16.59 17.61 25.20
CA LYS A 235 17.65 18.61 25.41
C LYS A 235 17.12 20.03 25.55
N LYS A 236 16.14 20.45 24.74
CA LYS A 236 15.45 21.74 24.89
C LYS A 236 14.84 21.91 26.28
N LYS A 237 14.18 20.87 26.81
CA LYS A 237 13.60 20.88 28.17
C LYS A 237 14.67 20.92 29.25
N GLU A 238 15.71 20.11 29.11
CA GLU A 238 16.86 20.07 30.03
C GLU A 238 17.55 21.43 30.12
N TYR A 239 17.91 22.03 28.99
CA TYR A 239 18.60 23.33 28.94
C TYR A 239 17.73 24.47 29.48
N LEU A 240 16.43 24.47 29.14
CA LEU A 240 15.50 25.46 29.68
C LEU A 240 15.33 25.32 31.20
N LYS A 241 15.38 24.09 31.74
CA LYS A 241 15.37 23.84 33.17
C LYS A 241 16.66 24.37 33.82
N ILE A 242 17.84 24.05 33.29
CA ILE A 242 19.13 24.56 33.79
C ILE A 242 19.12 26.10 33.81
N LYS A 243 18.64 26.73 32.73
CA LYS A 243 18.50 28.19 32.67
C LYS A 243 17.67 28.75 33.82
N LYS A 244 16.52 28.12 34.12
CA LYS A 244 15.62 28.54 35.20
C LYS A 244 16.23 28.29 36.58
N ASP A 245 16.75 27.09 36.82
CA ASP A 245 17.27 26.65 38.11
C ASP A 245 18.50 27.49 38.54
N GLN A 246 19.35 27.88 37.60
CA GLN A 246 20.51 28.74 37.83
C GLN A 246 20.18 30.25 37.77
N GLY A 247 18.94 30.62 37.47
CA GLY A 247 18.51 32.02 37.43
C GLY A 247 19.11 32.85 36.27
N PHE A 248 19.56 32.21 35.19
CA PHE A 248 20.14 32.92 34.05
C PHE A 248 19.09 33.74 33.30
N LYS A 249 19.34 35.04 33.17
CA LYS A 249 18.46 35.95 32.41
C LYS A 249 18.66 35.82 30.90
N LYS A 250 19.90 35.65 30.44
CA LYS A 250 20.26 35.54 29.02
C LYS A 250 20.52 34.10 28.61
N ASN A 251 20.17 33.77 27.36
CA ASN A 251 20.44 32.45 26.80
C ASN A 251 21.94 32.22 26.54
N THR A 252 22.71 33.27 26.32
CA THR A 252 24.17 33.21 26.17
C THR A 252 24.85 32.68 27.42
N ASP A 253 24.45 33.21 28.58
CA ASP A 253 25.04 32.88 29.87
C ASP A 253 24.70 31.43 30.26
N ALA A 254 23.45 31.03 29.99
CA ALA A 254 23.01 29.66 30.16
C ALA A 254 23.72 28.68 29.21
N ALA A 255 23.95 29.06 27.95
CA ALA A 255 24.64 28.21 26.98
C ALA A 255 26.11 27.96 27.36
N ASN A 256 26.84 29.00 27.77
CA ASN A 256 28.21 28.88 28.27
C ASN A 256 28.27 27.96 29.50
N TYR A 257 27.38 28.20 30.47
CA TYR A 257 27.30 27.36 31.66
C TYR A 257 27.06 25.88 31.33
N ILE A 258 26.13 25.58 30.42
CA ILE A 258 25.80 24.21 30.02
C ILE A 258 27.00 23.51 29.39
N ILE A 259 27.76 24.19 28.52
CA ILE A 259 28.95 23.62 27.88
C ILE A 259 30.04 23.32 28.92
N GLU A 260 30.25 24.25 29.86
CA GLU A 260 31.29 24.15 30.87
C GLU A 260 30.99 23.10 31.96
N ASN A 261 29.71 22.83 32.23
CA ASN A 261 29.29 22.05 33.40
C ASN A 261 28.56 20.76 33.06
N THR A 262 28.27 20.49 31.78
CA THR A 262 27.68 19.22 31.36
C THR A 262 28.79 18.31 30.87
N ASN A 263 29.21 17.36 31.71
CA ASN A 263 30.08 16.26 31.31
C ASN A 263 29.30 15.30 30.41
N SER A 264 29.21 15.60 29.12
CA SER A 264 28.83 14.61 28.11
C SER A 264 30.06 14.07 27.39
N GLU A 265 30.03 12.79 27.07
CA GLU A 265 30.99 12.14 26.15
C GLU A 265 30.91 12.74 24.73
N GLU A 266 29.90 13.56 24.44
CA GLU A 266 29.78 14.38 23.24
C GLU A 266 30.37 15.78 23.49
N GLU A 267 31.29 16.26 22.65
CA GLU A 267 31.69 17.67 22.63
C GLU A 267 30.49 18.55 22.26
N LEU A 268 29.92 19.24 23.25
CA LEU A 268 28.80 20.14 23.04
C LEU A 268 29.28 21.40 22.31
N ASN A 269 28.64 21.71 21.18
CA ASN A 269 28.87 22.94 20.42
C ASN A 269 28.00 24.09 20.96
N TYR A 270 28.61 25.26 21.21
CA TYR A 270 27.92 26.46 21.67
C TYR A 270 26.73 26.87 20.79
N ASP A 271 26.92 26.93 19.47
CA ASP A 271 25.87 27.36 18.55
C ASP A 271 24.68 26.40 18.58
N TYR A 272 24.95 25.11 18.81
CA TYR A 272 23.91 24.10 18.95
C TYR A 272 23.10 24.30 20.24
N VAL A 273 23.77 24.47 21.38
CA VAL A 273 23.13 24.68 22.69
C VAL A 273 22.36 25.99 22.71
N TYR A 274 22.97 27.08 22.23
CA TYR A 274 22.36 28.40 22.16
C TYR A 274 21.11 28.40 21.28
N ARG A 275 21.15 27.76 20.11
CA ARG A 275 19.99 27.64 19.23
C ARG A 275 18.83 26.91 19.90
N LEU A 276 19.09 25.75 20.54
CA LEU A 276 18.05 24.99 21.24
C LEU A 276 17.44 25.78 22.40
N LEU A 277 18.25 26.55 23.14
CA LEU A 277 17.75 27.43 24.21
C LEU A 277 16.86 28.56 23.68
N CYS A 278 17.23 29.18 22.55
CA CYS A 278 16.40 30.19 21.89
C CYS A 278 15.06 29.62 21.43
N GLU A 279 15.09 28.46 20.77
CA GLU A 279 13.87 27.76 20.36
C GLU A 279 12.99 27.42 21.57
N ALA A 280 13.55 26.83 22.62
CA ALA A 280 12.83 26.45 23.83
C ALA A 280 12.25 27.67 24.58
N THR A 281 13.00 28.78 24.66
CA THR A 281 12.54 30.03 25.31
C THR A 281 11.35 30.64 24.56
N ASN A 282 11.32 30.49 23.23
CA ASN A 282 10.21 30.93 22.39
C ASN A 282 9.04 29.92 22.36
N GLY A 283 9.09 28.87 23.19
CA GLY A 283 8.05 27.83 23.24
C GLY A 283 8.11 26.82 22.10
N ASN A 284 9.14 26.85 21.25
CA ASN A 284 9.29 25.90 20.15
C ASN A 284 10.05 24.64 20.60
N PHE A 285 9.29 23.60 20.91
CA PHE A 285 9.83 22.29 21.24
C PHE A 285 9.85 21.31 20.06
N ASP A 286 9.34 21.68 18.88
CA ASP A 286 9.28 20.77 17.73
C ASP A 286 10.58 20.70 16.90
#